data_AF-A0A168RP46-F1
#
_entry.id   AF-A0A168RP46-F1
#
_cell.length_a   1.000
_cell.length_b   1.000
_cell.length_c   1.000
_cell.angle_alpha   90.00
_cell.angle_beta   90.00
_cell.angle_gamma   90.00
#
_symmetry.space_group_name_H-M   'P 1'
#
loop_
_entity.id
_entity.type
_entity.pdbx_description
1 polymer ?
#
loop_
_entity_poly.entity_id
_entity_poly.type
_entity_poly.pdbx_seq_one_letter_code
_entity_poly.pdbx_strand_id
1 'polypeptide(L)'
;MKKFFCLSSLIVGLSLPLVATNCNKITGNQTKPTEPVENIIYEKNLIFQPFFDDLKDSATNEFPSIFVSRNAAQYFISSFIQLVGQLELSKNDQSVTNKNMFLIDHNVWQYENRELDTTNERFNLNYLLNSYGDKHLNQNGKLEVFENTKYLDSSSNTNYLVFPRTVSEIQNYLKEYLDSGVTKFDFYIPDISFTGMDKTVRNWIIKRANKIVILSDGNAQPYKFIRDKYLSWVANQKTFYSKEELTTKWIEFQNSNNDNLKIDWRYFLTLTDKFKIYNLDSSYINALNQDLENKGFGWAKLNINQYPLTPTAFYSYFPEIGENFIQQFNKVNNLDNKTFLDFIVKGQNNYDPNKKNLIFMGSSLFRHNEKDGRWRLSYQQYALDEIRSFFNKVHELYPRNEYNYFFKLHPVYNIDQSVEYINMLLGENSNNYAIILNSQIAWENMLAVDFTNLRKNKSILFDSNKNSKTELYGLQATTTTILSTMTFLKTELKWNDDKVKSFVDIQNFPLSNKFNIVTRDIEYKDDDKGFEANKETMNAVYEYFINSGSFPNQNEWLDMRAFLKRTK
;
A
#
# COMPACT_ATOMS: atom_id res chain seq x y z
N MET A 1 -3.67 -32.44 -59.32
CA MET A 1 -4.38 -33.23 -60.36
C MET A 1 -4.63 -34.63 -59.78
N LYS A 2 -5.91 -35.06 -59.71
CA LYS A 2 -6.44 -36.42 -59.38
C LYS A 2 -6.21 -36.93 -57.93
N LYS A 3 -7.25 -36.97 -57.08
CA LYS A 3 -8.32 -37.99 -56.86
C LYS A 3 -7.89 -39.05 -55.81
N PHE A 4 -8.49 -39.13 -54.61
CA PHE A 4 -9.79 -39.71 -54.17
C PHE A 4 -9.78 -41.22 -53.87
N PHE A 5 -10.61 -41.61 -52.87
CA PHE A 5 -11.01 -42.93 -52.29
C PHE A 5 -10.37 -43.23 -50.91
N CYS A 6 -11.04 -43.21 -49.75
CA CYS A 6 -12.43 -43.43 -49.27
C CYS A 6 -12.87 -44.89 -49.10
N LEU A 7 -13.59 -45.14 -47.99
CA LEU A 7 -14.33 -46.32 -47.48
C LEU A 7 -13.55 -47.31 -46.60
N SER A 8 -13.82 -47.39 -45.27
CA SER A 8 -14.94 -47.99 -44.50
C SER A 8 -14.54 -49.39 -43.99
N SER A 9 -14.70 -49.81 -42.72
CA SER A 9 -15.90 -49.98 -41.89
C SER A 9 -15.46 -50.53 -40.51
N LEU A 10 -16.03 -50.06 -39.37
CA LEU A 10 -16.89 -50.79 -38.41
C LEU A 10 -16.47 -52.26 -38.07
N ILE A 11 -16.48 -52.82 -36.85
CA ILE A 11 -16.88 -52.42 -35.49
C ILE A 11 -16.48 -53.59 -34.53
N VAL A 12 -16.15 -53.27 -33.27
CA VAL A 12 -16.30 -54.05 -32.01
C VAL A 12 -15.54 -55.38 -31.78
N GLY A 13 -14.87 -55.46 -30.64
CA GLY A 13 -14.53 -56.73 -29.97
C GLY A 13 -13.53 -56.57 -28.82
N LEU A 14 -14.03 -56.40 -27.60
CA LEU A 14 -13.30 -56.24 -26.35
C LEU A 14 -12.43 -57.44 -25.95
N SER A 15 -11.48 -57.12 -25.08
CA SER A 15 -10.80 -57.95 -24.08
C SER A 15 -9.54 -58.73 -24.52
N LEU A 16 -8.41 -58.35 -23.91
CA LEU A 16 -7.68 -59.20 -22.95
C LEU A 16 -6.67 -58.34 -22.17
N PRO A 17 -6.35 -58.72 -20.92
CA PRO A 17 -5.56 -57.94 -19.97
C PRO A 17 -4.07 -58.15 -20.22
N LEU A 18 -3.29 -57.07 -20.10
CA LEU A 18 -1.83 -57.14 -20.00
C LEU A 18 -1.44 -56.59 -18.64
N VAL A 19 -1.22 -57.53 -17.71
CA VAL A 19 -0.34 -57.33 -16.57
C VAL A 19 1.06 -57.15 -17.17
N ALA A 20 1.55 -55.92 -17.18
CA ALA A 20 2.93 -55.60 -17.48
C ALA A 20 3.54 -54.88 -16.28
N THR A 21 4.36 -55.63 -15.55
CA THR A 21 5.29 -55.15 -14.53
C THR A 21 6.36 -54.27 -15.18
N ASN A 22 6.37 -53.00 -14.76
CA ASN A 22 7.49 -52.09 -14.53
C ASN A 22 8.75 -52.21 -15.43
N CYS A 23 8.90 -51.21 -16.29
CA CYS A 23 10.19 -50.54 -16.48
C CYS A 23 9.97 -49.03 -16.39
N ASN A 24 10.54 -48.44 -15.33
CA ASN A 24 10.53 -47.01 -15.05
C ASN A 24 11.18 -46.23 -16.18
N LYS A 25 10.39 -45.43 -16.92
CA LYS A 25 10.85 -44.19 -17.53
C LYS A 25 10.28 -43.03 -16.73
N ILE A 26 11.17 -42.32 -16.04
CA ILE A 26 10.91 -41.01 -15.46
C ILE A 26 10.72 -40.06 -16.66
N THR A 27 9.48 -39.88 -17.09
CA THR A 27 9.06 -38.73 -17.89
C THR A 27 8.43 -37.73 -16.95
N GLY A 28 9.03 -36.53 -16.90
CA GLY A 28 8.59 -35.44 -16.04
C GLY A 28 7.07 -35.22 -16.14
N ASN A 29 6.42 -35.21 -14.99
CA ASN A 29 5.05 -34.75 -14.86
C ASN A 29 4.99 -33.30 -15.35
N GLN A 30 4.51 -33.11 -16.58
CA GLN A 30 3.74 -31.93 -16.88
C GLN A 30 2.53 -31.97 -15.95
N THR A 31 2.60 -31.14 -14.91
CA THR A 31 1.44 -30.79 -14.09
C THR A 31 0.33 -30.36 -15.04
N LYS A 32 -0.74 -31.15 -15.06
CA LYS A 32 -2.01 -30.77 -15.66
C LYS A 32 -2.41 -29.36 -15.18
N PRO A 33 -3.09 -28.57 -16.03
CA PRO A 33 -3.67 -27.31 -15.59
C PRO A 33 -4.54 -27.57 -14.36
N THR A 34 -4.30 -26.76 -13.34
CA THR A 34 -5.16 -26.61 -12.17
C THR A 34 -6.63 -26.63 -12.57
N GLU A 35 -7.44 -27.35 -11.78
CA GLU A 35 -8.90 -27.33 -11.85
C GLU A 35 -9.39 -25.89 -12.01
N PRO A 36 -10.45 -25.67 -12.82
CA PRO A 36 -10.99 -24.33 -13.00
C PRO A 36 -11.38 -23.79 -11.64
N VAL A 37 -10.77 -22.66 -11.27
CA VAL A 37 -11.21 -21.83 -10.15
C VAL A 37 -12.72 -21.71 -10.31
N GLU A 38 -13.49 -22.14 -9.30
CA GLU A 38 -14.94 -21.94 -9.30
C GLU A 38 -15.24 -20.52 -9.80
N ASN A 39 -16.20 -20.39 -10.72
CA ASN A 39 -16.66 -19.10 -11.22
C ASN A 39 -17.23 -18.28 -10.04
N ILE A 40 -16.34 -17.60 -9.32
CA ILE A 40 -16.69 -16.72 -8.21
C ILE A 40 -17.22 -15.44 -8.84
N ILE A 41 -18.50 -15.20 -8.64
CA ILE A 41 -19.09 -13.88 -8.86
C ILE A 41 -18.54 -12.99 -7.76
N TYR A 42 -17.55 -12.16 -8.09
CA TYR A 42 -17.14 -11.08 -7.20
C TYR A 42 -18.21 -10.00 -7.24
N GLU A 43 -18.98 -9.85 -6.16
CA GLU A 43 -19.94 -8.76 -6.05
C GLU A 43 -19.21 -7.42 -6.08
N LYS A 44 -19.69 -6.50 -6.93
CA LYS A 44 -19.17 -5.13 -7.01
C LYS A 44 -19.42 -4.41 -5.69
N ASN A 45 -18.35 -4.03 -4.99
CA ASN A 45 -18.46 -3.20 -3.81
C ASN A 45 -18.50 -1.72 -4.19
N LEU A 46 -19.69 -1.15 -4.33
CA LEU A 46 -19.92 0.21 -4.85
C LEU A 46 -19.04 1.32 -4.22
N ILE A 47 -18.50 1.12 -3.02
CA ILE A 47 -17.56 2.05 -2.38
C ILE A 47 -16.27 2.28 -3.19
N PHE A 48 -15.83 1.31 -4.00
CA PHE A 48 -14.65 1.43 -4.85
C PHE A 48 -14.95 1.89 -6.28
N GLN A 49 -16.22 2.08 -6.64
CA GLN A 49 -16.63 2.48 -7.99
C GLN A 49 -15.92 3.76 -8.47
N PRO A 50 -15.83 4.85 -7.67
CA PRO A 50 -15.14 6.06 -8.10
C PRO A 50 -13.63 5.85 -8.40
N PHE A 51 -13.00 4.87 -7.76
CA PHE A 51 -11.58 4.57 -7.97
C PHE A 51 -11.36 3.81 -9.27
N PHE A 52 -12.21 2.82 -9.56
CA PHE A 52 -12.12 2.05 -10.81
C PHE A 52 -12.64 2.81 -12.03
N ASP A 53 -13.61 3.71 -11.86
CA ASP A 53 -14.03 4.63 -12.93
C ASP A 53 -12.91 5.58 -13.31
N ASP A 54 -12.16 6.10 -12.32
CA ASP A 54 -10.98 6.93 -12.60
C ASP A 54 -9.88 6.16 -13.33
N LEU A 55 -9.64 4.92 -12.93
CA LEU A 55 -8.69 4.02 -13.59
C LEU A 55 -9.07 3.81 -15.05
N LYS A 56 -10.34 3.48 -15.32
CA LYS A 56 -10.84 3.28 -16.69
C LYS A 56 -10.75 4.56 -17.51
N ASP A 57 -11.13 5.69 -16.93
CA ASP A 57 -11.07 7.01 -17.57
C ASP A 57 -9.63 7.35 -17.99
N SER A 58 -8.64 7.17 -17.11
CA SER A 58 -7.23 7.34 -17.49
C SER A 58 -6.79 6.31 -18.53
N ALA A 59 -7.17 5.05 -18.38
CA ALA A 59 -6.76 3.99 -19.32
C ALA A 59 -7.27 4.21 -20.76
N THR A 60 -8.27 5.06 -20.96
CA THR A 60 -8.94 5.24 -22.26
C THR A 60 -8.93 6.67 -22.78
N ASN A 61 -8.47 7.65 -22.00
CA ASN A 61 -8.30 9.02 -22.47
C ASN A 61 -6.97 9.22 -23.23
N GLU A 62 -6.81 10.41 -23.82
CA GLU A 62 -5.64 10.78 -24.63
C GLU A 62 -4.44 11.31 -23.81
N PHE A 63 -4.59 11.46 -22.49
CA PHE A 63 -3.61 12.11 -21.64
C PHE A 63 -2.66 11.10 -21.00
N PRO A 64 -1.32 11.29 -21.08
CA PRO A 64 -0.39 10.42 -20.39
C PRO A 64 -0.54 10.48 -18.86
N SER A 65 -0.41 9.32 -18.22
CA SER A 65 -0.47 9.18 -16.76
C SER A 65 0.92 9.28 -16.12
N ILE A 66 1.09 10.21 -15.18
CA ILE A 66 2.36 10.47 -14.49
C ILE A 66 2.22 10.12 -13.01
N PHE A 67 2.90 9.06 -12.58
CA PHE A 67 2.92 8.59 -11.20
C PHE A 67 4.16 9.11 -10.47
N VAL A 68 3.94 9.99 -9.51
CA VAL A 68 5.00 10.53 -8.65
C VAL A 68 5.02 9.72 -7.36
N SER A 69 5.91 8.75 -7.21
CA SER A 69 5.86 7.90 -6.01
C SER A 69 6.51 8.50 -4.77
N ARG A 70 6.24 7.84 -3.64
CA ARG A 70 6.90 8.03 -2.35
C ARG A 70 7.05 6.65 -1.73
N ASN A 71 8.10 6.44 -0.94
CA ASN A 71 8.35 5.17 -0.25
C ASN A 71 7.30 4.91 0.87
N ALA A 72 6.10 4.52 0.46
CA ALA A 72 4.89 4.44 1.26
C ALA A 72 4.03 3.25 0.82
N ALA A 73 3.75 2.31 1.72
CA ALA A 73 3.06 1.06 1.36
C ALA A 73 1.67 1.30 0.74
N GLN A 74 0.87 2.16 1.35
CA GLN A 74 -0.48 2.51 0.89
C GLN A 74 -0.48 3.19 -0.49
N TYR A 75 0.50 4.07 -0.72
CA TYR A 75 0.68 4.67 -2.04
C TYR A 75 1.06 3.59 -3.07
N PHE A 76 2.02 2.71 -2.78
CA PHE A 76 2.41 1.66 -3.73
C PHE A 76 1.25 0.72 -4.08
N ILE A 77 0.44 0.31 -3.10
CA ILE A 77 -0.74 -0.52 -3.37
C ILE A 77 -1.69 0.18 -4.33
N SER A 78 -2.14 1.39 -3.98
CA SER A 78 -3.12 2.12 -4.78
C SER A 78 -2.58 2.53 -6.16
N SER A 79 -1.32 2.99 -6.23
CA SER A 79 -0.67 3.36 -7.49
C SER A 79 -0.37 2.17 -8.39
N PHE A 80 -0.02 1.00 -7.86
CA PHE A 80 0.15 -0.19 -8.70
C PHE A 80 -1.17 -0.77 -9.17
N ILE A 81 -2.26 -0.68 -8.40
CA ILE A 81 -3.59 -1.03 -8.93
C ILE A 81 -3.93 -0.10 -10.12
N GLN A 82 -3.70 1.21 -9.98
CA GLN A 82 -3.92 2.18 -11.06
C GLN A 82 -3.01 1.90 -12.28
N LEU A 83 -1.70 1.82 -12.09
CA LEU A 83 -0.71 1.60 -13.15
C LEU A 83 -0.95 0.30 -13.90
N VAL A 84 -1.02 -0.82 -13.20
CA VAL A 84 -1.22 -2.14 -13.83
C VAL A 84 -2.58 -2.21 -14.50
N GLY A 85 -3.62 -1.64 -13.89
CA GLY A 85 -4.95 -1.62 -14.48
C GLY A 85 -5.03 -0.77 -15.75
N GLN A 86 -4.37 0.39 -15.78
CA GLN A 86 -4.30 1.23 -16.97
C GLN A 86 -3.55 0.54 -18.11
N LEU A 87 -2.42 -0.11 -17.80
CA LEU A 87 -1.66 -0.90 -18.78
C LEU A 87 -2.49 -2.06 -19.33
N GLU A 88 -3.20 -2.80 -18.47
CA GLU A 88 -4.03 -3.94 -18.89
C GLU A 88 -5.25 -3.53 -19.73
N LEU A 89 -5.94 -2.46 -19.36
CA LEU A 89 -7.11 -1.98 -20.11
C LEU A 89 -6.72 -1.39 -21.47
N SER A 90 -5.58 -0.69 -21.54
CA SER A 90 -5.13 -0.04 -22.76
C SER A 90 -4.32 -0.96 -23.69
N LYS A 91 -3.91 -2.17 -23.25
CA LYS A 91 -2.91 -2.97 -23.98
C LYS A 91 -3.28 -3.27 -25.44
N ASN A 92 -4.56 -3.54 -25.70
CA ASN A 92 -5.07 -3.92 -27.02
C ASN A 92 -5.66 -2.76 -27.82
N ASP A 93 -5.80 -1.59 -27.21
CA ASP A 93 -6.35 -0.42 -27.89
C ASP A 93 -5.23 0.40 -28.52
N GLN A 94 -5.12 0.34 -29.85
CA GLN A 94 -4.13 1.12 -30.60
C GLN A 94 -4.51 2.59 -30.75
N SER A 95 -5.78 2.94 -30.50
CA SER A 95 -6.24 4.34 -30.48
C SER A 95 -5.87 5.06 -29.18
N VAL A 96 -5.62 4.30 -28.11
CA VAL A 96 -5.17 4.84 -26.83
C VAL A 96 -3.68 5.16 -26.91
N THR A 97 -3.38 6.45 -26.88
CA THR A 97 -2.02 6.99 -26.82
C THR A 97 -1.49 7.13 -25.39
N ASN A 98 -2.29 6.80 -24.36
CA ASN A 98 -1.87 6.93 -22.97
C ASN A 98 -0.59 6.11 -22.73
N LYS A 99 0.45 6.81 -22.30
CA LYS A 99 1.72 6.26 -21.85
C LYS A 99 1.87 6.54 -20.37
N ASN A 100 2.35 5.54 -19.64
CA ASN A 100 2.52 5.62 -18.20
C ASN A 100 3.97 5.94 -17.87
N MET A 101 4.17 6.94 -17.03
CA MET A 101 5.48 7.26 -16.45
C MET A 101 5.42 7.04 -14.95
N PHE A 102 6.35 6.26 -14.42
CA PHE A 102 6.46 5.98 -12.99
C PHE A 102 7.80 6.49 -12.46
N LEU A 103 7.73 7.52 -11.62
CA LEU A 103 8.90 8.08 -10.95
C LEU A 103 9.06 7.39 -9.58
N ILE A 104 10.23 6.80 -9.31
CA ILE A 104 10.50 5.99 -8.11
C ILE A 104 11.81 6.36 -7.42
N ASP A 105 11.91 6.13 -6.11
CA ASP A 105 13.14 6.32 -5.36
C ASP A 105 14.17 5.24 -5.74
N HIS A 106 15.39 5.66 -6.09
CA HIS A 106 16.51 4.78 -6.45
C HIS A 106 16.87 3.76 -5.36
N ASN A 107 16.56 4.03 -4.09
CA ASN A 107 16.78 3.07 -3.01
C ASN A 107 15.69 1.99 -2.94
N VAL A 108 14.57 2.18 -3.64
CA VAL A 108 13.48 1.21 -3.70
C VAL A 108 13.63 0.30 -4.92
N TRP A 109 14.07 0.85 -6.05
CA TRP A 109 14.25 0.13 -7.31
C TRP A 109 15.29 0.81 -8.20
N GLN A 110 16.07 0.03 -8.95
CA GLN A 110 17.16 0.53 -9.79
C GLN A 110 17.05 -0.04 -11.21
N TYR A 111 16.88 0.84 -12.21
CA TYR A 111 16.70 0.42 -13.60
C TYR A 111 17.94 -0.28 -14.19
N GLU A 112 19.13 -0.01 -13.66
CA GLU A 112 20.36 -0.70 -14.07
C GLU A 112 20.41 -2.18 -13.67
N ASN A 113 19.63 -2.58 -12.66
CA ASN A 113 19.52 -3.97 -12.24
C ASN A 113 18.51 -4.77 -13.06
N ARG A 114 17.96 -4.20 -14.14
CA ARG A 114 16.85 -4.83 -14.89
C ARG A 114 17.14 -6.21 -15.48
N GLU A 115 18.42 -6.46 -15.76
CA GLU A 115 18.92 -7.73 -16.33
C GLU A 115 19.47 -8.68 -15.25
N LEU A 116 19.51 -8.26 -13.98
CA LEU A 116 20.04 -9.05 -12.87
C LEU A 116 18.92 -9.81 -12.16
N ASP A 117 19.29 -10.86 -11.42
CA ASP A 117 18.35 -11.56 -10.55
C ASP A 117 17.88 -10.63 -9.42
N THR A 118 16.66 -10.12 -9.55
CA THR A 118 16.07 -9.08 -8.68
C THR A 118 15.41 -9.66 -7.43
N THR A 119 15.79 -10.86 -6.98
CA THR A 119 15.21 -11.49 -5.77
C THR A 119 15.34 -10.62 -4.50
N ASN A 120 16.23 -9.63 -4.51
CA ASN A 120 16.44 -8.69 -3.42
C ASN A 120 15.76 -7.32 -3.61
N GLU A 121 15.18 -7.04 -4.79
CA GLU A 121 14.46 -5.79 -5.00
C GLU A 121 13.06 -5.84 -4.39
N ARG A 122 12.57 -4.68 -3.92
CA ARG A 122 11.25 -4.60 -3.31
C ARG A 122 10.13 -4.88 -4.32
N PHE A 123 10.30 -4.40 -5.54
CA PHE A 123 9.34 -4.54 -6.64
C PHE A 123 10.03 -5.03 -7.91
N ASN A 124 9.37 -5.89 -8.67
CA ASN A 124 9.83 -6.35 -9.97
C ASN A 124 9.20 -5.52 -11.10
N LEU A 125 9.63 -4.26 -11.24
CA LEU A 125 9.13 -3.38 -12.31
C LEU A 125 9.63 -3.81 -13.71
N ASN A 126 10.74 -4.57 -13.77
CA ASN A 126 11.25 -5.17 -15.01
C ASN A 126 10.21 -6.07 -15.67
N TYR A 127 9.43 -6.79 -14.87
CA TYR A 127 8.35 -7.62 -15.38
C TYR A 127 7.31 -6.80 -16.15
N LEU A 128 6.95 -5.59 -15.69
CA LEU A 128 6.05 -4.70 -16.44
C LEU A 128 6.72 -4.13 -17.68
N LEU A 129 7.96 -3.66 -17.57
CA LEU A 129 8.72 -3.11 -18.70
C LEU A 129 8.83 -4.15 -19.84
N ASN A 130 9.07 -5.42 -19.51
CA ASN A 130 9.10 -6.51 -20.47
C ASN A 130 7.71 -6.86 -21.03
N SER A 131 6.65 -6.75 -20.23
CA SER A 131 5.29 -7.11 -20.64
C SER A 131 4.60 -6.04 -21.49
N TYR A 132 4.88 -4.76 -21.24
CA TYR A 132 4.19 -3.63 -21.89
C TYR A 132 5.12 -2.74 -22.74
N GLY A 133 6.41 -3.10 -22.80
CA GLY A 133 7.42 -2.38 -23.55
C GLY A 133 8.01 -1.22 -22.77
N ASP A 134 9.34 -1.22 -22.67
CA ASP A 134 10.14 -0.15 -22.11
C ASP A 134 10.36 0.96 -23.13
N LYS A 135 9.85 2.16 -22.83
CA LYS A 135 9.98 3.29 -23.75
C LYS A 135 11.38 3.89 -23.81
N HIS A 136 12.25 3.62 -22.83
CA HIS A 136 13.68 3.94 -22.96
C HIS A 136 14.37 3.17 -24.09
N LEU A 137 13.84 1.99 -24.43
CA LEU A 137 14.42 1.09 -25.46
C LEU A 137 13.61 1.07 -26.76
N ASN A 138 12.31 1.34 -26.68
CA ASN A 138 11.39 1.25 -27.81
C ASN A 138 10.33 2.36 -27.72
N GLN A 139 10.28 3.27 -28.69
CA GLN A 139 9.32 4.39 -28.69
C GLN A 139 7.83 3.98 -28.61
N ASN A 140 7.50 2.73 -28.97
CA ASN A 140 6.17 2.14 -28.84
C ASN A 140 5.87 1.54 -27.46
N GLY A 141 6.82 1.54 -26.54
CA GLY A 141 6.64 1.10 -25.16
C GLY A 141 5.56 1.93 -24.44
N LYS A 142 4.78 1.27 -23.59
CA LYS A 142 3.68 1.88 -22.84
C LYS A 142 4.08 2.34 -21.43
N LEU A 143 5.28 1.99 -20.98
CA LEU A 143 5.79 2.29 -19.65
C LEU A 143 7.18 2.91 -19.70
N GLU A 144 7.38 3.97 -18.91
CA GLU A 144 8.67 4.54 -18.54
C GLU A 144 8.82 4.49 -17.03
N VAL A 145 9.96 4.05 -16.53
CA VAL A 145 10.30 4.13 -15.10
C VAL A 145 11.57 4.95 -14.94
N PHE A 146 11.57 5.90 -14.01
CA PHE A 146 12.72 6.76 -13.72
C PHE A 146 13.05 6.71 -12.23
N GLU A 147 14.30 6.45 -11.88
CA GLU A 147 14.78 6.49 -10.50
C GLU A 147 15.86 7.54 -10.20
N ASN A 148 16.46 8.13 -11.23
CA ASN A 148 17.46 9.22 -11.13
C ASN A 148 17.45 10.08 -12.43
N THR A 149 18.21 11.18 -12.43
CA THR A 149 18.28 12.12 -13.56
C THR A 149 19.07 11.60 -14.76
N LYS A 150 19.90 10.56 -14.61
CA LYS A 150 20.82 10.13 -15.69
C LYS A 150 20.11 9.61 -16.94
N TYR A 151 18.86 9.16 -16.83
CA TYR A 151 18.04 8.75 -17.99
C TYR A 151 17.58 9.93 -18.86
N LEU A 152 17.66 11.14 -18.33
CA LEU A 152 17.30 12.37 -19.04
C LEU A 152 18.53 13.16 -19.46
N ASP A 153 19.52 13.20 -18.57
CA ASP A 153 20.76 13.95 -18.74
C ASP A 153 21.91 13.17 -18.11
N SER A 154 22.77 12.60 -18.97
CA SER A 154 23.94 11.83 -18.55
C SER A 154 24.92 12.62 -17.66
N SER A 155 24.85 13.95 -17.65
CA SER A 155 25.71 14.80 -16.82
C SER A 155 25.24 14.93 -15.37
N SER A 156 24.01 14.48 -15.05
CA SER A 156 23.43 14.54 -13.72
C SER A 156 22.95 13.17 -13.27
N ASN A 157 23.50 12.64 -12.18
CA ASN A 157 23.01 11.41 -11.56
C ASN A 157 22.57 11.69 -10.11
N THR A 158 21.41 12.32 -9.95
CA THR A 158 20.88 12.65 -8.64
C THR A 158 19.79 11.67 -8.24
N ASN A 159 19.95 11.00 -7.10
CA ASN A 159 18.92 10.10 -6.54
C ASN A 159 17.69 10.87 -6.07
N TYR A 160 16.51 10.29 -6.28
CA TYR A 160 15.24 10.91 -5.94
C TYR A 160 14.62 10.37 -4.65
N LEU A 161 14.97 10.96 -3.51
CA LEU A 161 14.24 10.70 -2.26
C LEU A 161 12.92 11.48 -2.18
N VAL A 162 12.85 12.64 -2.86
CA VAL A 162 11.69 13.54 -2.95
C VAL A 162 11.69 14.15 -4.34
N PHE A 163 10.62 14.00 -5.12
CA PHE A 163 10.53 14.42 -6.51
C PHE A 163 9.08 14.71 -6.93
N PRO A 164 8.86 15.50 -8.00
CA PRO A 164 9.84 16.41 -8.64
C PRO A 164 10.20 17.58 -7.72
N ARG A 165 11.44 18.06 -7.76
CA ARG A 165 11.94 19.14 -6.89
C ARG A 165 11.90 20.52 -7.56
N THR A 166 12.07 20.56 -8.87
CA THR A 166 12.10 21.80 -9.65
C THR A 166 11.25 21.69 -10.91
N VAL A 167 10.89 22.84 -11.49
CA VAL A 167 10.15 22.89 -12.77
C VAL A 167 10.98 22.31 -13.90
N SER A 168 12.29 22.61 -13.94
CA SER A 168 13.22 22.05 -14.94
C SER A 168 13.27 20.52 -14.88
N GLU A 169 13.27 19.95 -13.67
CA GLU A 169 13.27 18.49 -13.48
C GLU A 169 12.01 17.83 -14.09
N ILE A 170 10.82 18.35 -13.78
CA ILE A 170 9.58 17.79 -14.36
C ILE A 170 9.45 18.04 -15.87
N GLN A 171 9.94 19.19 -16.35
CA GLN A 171 9.99 19.46 -17.78
C GLN A 171 10.92 18.50 -18.52
N ASN A 172 12.04 18.11 -17.90
CA ASN A 172 12.95 17.14 -18.49
C ASN A 172 12.32 15.74 -18.54
N TYR A 173 11.64 15.27 -17.48
CA TYR A 173 10.91 14.00 -17.54
C TYR A 173 9.91 13.98 -18.68
N LEU A 174 9.16 15.07 -18.80
CA LEU A 174 8.08 15.19 -19.76
C LEU A 174 8.54 15.71 -21.12
N LYS A 175 9.86 15.83 -21.36
CA LYS A 175 10.41 16.54 -22.53
C LYS A 175 9.87 15.99 -23.84
N GLU A 176 9.92 14.68 -24.04
CA GLU A 176 9.42 14.07 -25.28
C GLU A 176 7.92 14.35 -25.50
N TYR A 177 7.12 14.29 -24.43
CA TYR A 177 5.70 14.60 -24.48
C TYR A 177 5.46 16.07 -24.85
N LEU A 178 6.15 16.99 -24.17
CA LEU A 178 6.05 18.43 -24.39
C LEU A 178 6.51 18.82 -25.81
N ASP A 179 7.61 18.25 -26.29
CA ASP A 179 8.14 18.48 -27.64
C ASP A 179 7.20 17.93 -28.72
N SER A 180 6.47 16.83 -28.43
CA SER A 180 5.44 16.28 -29.32
C SER A 180 4.09 17.02 -29.28
N GLY A 181 4.00 18.09 -28.48
CA GLY A 181 2.80 18.93 -28.39
C GLY A 181 1.77 18.48 -27.34
N VAL A 182 2.09 17.48 -26.50
CA VAL A 182 1.22 17.11 -25.36
C VAL A 182 1.25 18.22 -24.31
N THR A 183 0.07 18.76 -23.98
CA THR A 183 -0.05 19.88 -23.04
C THR A 183 -0.74 19.52 -21.72
N LYS A 184 -1.34 18.32 -21.64
CA LYS A 184 -2.12 17.85 -20.49
C LYS A 184 -1.75 16.43 -20.08
N PHE A 185 -1.84 16.17 -18.78
CA PHE A 185 -1.47 14.92 -18.14
C PHE A 185 -2.43 14.56 -17.00
N ASP A 186 -2.55 13.27 -16.72
CA ASP A 186 -3.18 12.75 -15.51
C ASP A 186 -2.10 12.53 -14.44
N PHE A 187 -2.12 13.31 -13.35
CA PHE A 187 -1.08 13.24 -12.32
C PHE A 187 -1.52 12.42 -11.11
N TYR A 188 -0.78 11.37 -10.75
CA TYR A 188 -0.99 10.56 -9.54
C TYR A 188 0.08 10.87 -8.49
N ILE A 189 -0.28 11.61 -7.44
CA ILE A 189 0.67 12.19 -6.49
C ILE A 189 0.25 11.88 -5.04
N PRO A 190 1.18 11.49 -4.14
CA PRO A 190 0.91 11.34 -2.73
C PRO A 190 0.49 12.67 -2.10
N ASP A 191 -0.49 12.65 -1.19
CA ASP A 191 -1.03 13.83 -0.50
C ASP A 191 0.06 14.76 0.09
N ILE A 192 0.97 14.21 0.87
CA ILE A 192 2.06 14.92 1.54
C ILE A 192 3.14 15.36 0.56
N SER A 193 3.35 14.65 -0.54
CA SER A 193 4.26 15.10 -1.60
C SER A 193 3.68 16.33 -2.31
N PHE A 194 2.41 16.30 -2.69
CA PHE A 194 1.75 17.44 -3.33
C PHE A 194 1.70 18.67 -2.41
N THR A 195 1.44 18.45 -1.12
CA THR A 195 1.39 19.52 -0.10
C THR A 195 2.76 20.08 0.24
N GLY A 196 3.79 19.24 0.27
CA GLY A 196 5.18 19.65 0.52
C GLY A 196 5.90 20.23 -0.71
N MET A 197 5.34 20.06 -1.90
CA MET A 197 5.93 20.51 -3.15
C MET A 197 6.14 22.04 -3.19
N ASP A 198 7.23 22.48 -3.85
CA ASP A 198 7.45 23.90 -4.10
C ASP A 198 6.28 24.52 -4.90
N LYS A 199 5.98 25.78 -4.62
CA LYS A 199 4.85 26.48 -5.26
C LYS A 199 4.99 26.54 -6.78
N THR A 200 6.19 26.74 -7.31
CA THR A 200 6.43 26.87 -8.76
C THR A 200 6.17 25.54 -9.47
N VAL A 201 6.66 24.44 -8.88
CA VAL A 201 6.42 23.08 -9.40
C VAL A 201 4.94 22.72 -9.34
N ARG A 202 4.28 23.00 -8.20
CA ARG A 202 2.84 22.74 -8.04
C ARG A 202 2.02 23.51 -9.08
N ASN A 203 2.31 24.80 -9.25
CA ASN A 203 1.63 25.63 -10.25
C ASN A 203 1.84 25.09 -11.67
N TRP A 204 3.06 24.64 -11.98
CA TRP A 204 3.36 24.03 -13.27
C TRP A 204 2.52 22.77 -13.53
N ILE A 205 2.39 21.90 -12.52
CA ILE A 205 1.55 20.69 -12.57
C ILE A 205 0.09 21.08 -12.77
N ILE A 206 -0.46 21.99 -11.95
CA ILE A 206 -1.85 22.45 -12.05
C ILE A 206 -2.16 23.00 -13.45
N LYS A 207 -1.24 23.77 -14.04
CA LYS A 207 -1.39 24.35 -15.38
C LYS A 207 -1.54 23.29 -16.47
N ARG A 208 -0.90 22.14 -16.28
CA ARG A 208 -0.83 21.03 -17.24
C ARG A 208 -1.63 19.80 -16.82
N ALA A 209 -2.44 19.89 -15.77
CA ALA A 209 -3.27 18.77 -15.34
C ALA A 209 -4.57 18.69 -16.17
N ASN A 210 -4.86 17.53 -16.73
CA ASN A 210 -6.25 17.17 -17.03
C ASN A 210 -6.99 16.93 -15.70
N LYS A 211 -6.39 16.08 -14.85
CA LYS A 211 -6.76 15.87 -13.45
C LYS A 211 -5.53 15.60 -12.58
N ILE A 212 -5.71 15.78 -11.28
CA ILE A 212 -4.76 15.44 -10.24
C ILE A 212 -5.43 14.44 -9.30
N VAL A 213 -4.88 13.24 -9.24
CA VAL A 213 -5.29 12.15 -8.37
C VAL A 213 -4.37 12.10 -7.16
N ILE A 214 -4.93 12.37 -5.99
CA ILE A 214 -4.24 12.32 -4.71
C ILE A 214 -4.42 10.93 -4.10
N LEU A 215 -3.32 10.18 -4.00
CA LEU A 215 -3.28 8.86 -3.37
C LEU A 215 -2.71 8.97 -1.96
N SER A 216 -3.27 8.20 -1.02
CA SER A 216 -2.93 8.33 0.40
C SER A 216 -1.62 7.64 0.79
N ASP A 217 -0.79 8.31 1.60
CA ASP A 217 0.28 7.67 2.42
C ASP A 217 -0.28 7.16 3.76
N GLY A 218 -1.48 6.57 3.74
CA GLY A 218 -2.17 6.06 4.93
C GLY A 218 -2.58 7.15 5.92
N ASN A 219 -2.22 6.94 7.19
CA ASN A 219 -2.60 7.83 8.30
C ASN A 219 -2.00 9.25 8.17
N ALA A 220 -1.00 9.44 7.31
CA ALA A 220 -0.48 10.78 7.04
C ALA A 220 -1.53 11.69 6.35
N GLN A 221 -2.51 11.13 5.64
CA GLN A 221 -3.55 11.93 4.99
C GLN A 221 -4.44 12.69 6.00
N PRO A 222 -5.14 12.04 6.95
CA PRO A 222 -5.97 12.74 7.92
C PRO A 222 -5.13 13.62 8.85
N TYR A 223 -3.94 13.16 9.23
CA TYR A 223 -3.09 13.84 10.21
C TYR A 223 -2.32 15.03 9.61
N LYS A 224 -1.50 14.80 8.57
CA LYS A 224 -0.61 15.83 8.00
C LYS A 224 -1.27 16.63 6.89
N PHE A 225 -1.97 15.98 5.97
CA PHE A 225 -2.60 16.69 4.86
C PHE A 225 -3.86 17.44 5.29
N ILE A 226 -4.76 16.78 6.03
CA ILE A 226 -6.04 17.39 6.40
C ILE A 226 -5.89 18.26 7.64
N ARG A 227 -5.58 17.68 8.80
CA ARG A 227 -5.59 18.41 10.06
C ARG A 227 -4.53 19.51 10.13
N ASP A 228 -3.25 19.17 9.89
CA ASP A 228 -2.15 20.12 10.05
C ASP A 228 -2.12 21.20 8.94
N LYS A 229 -2.65 20.92 7.75
CA LYS A 229 -2.47 21.79 6.57
C LYS A 229 -3.77 22.32 5.98
N TYR A 230 -4.74 21.46 5.70
CA TYR A 230 -6.01 21.87 5.09
C TYR A 230 -6.89 22.63 6.08
N LEU A 231 -7.20 22.06 7.25
CA LEU A 231 -8.07 22.69 8.25
C LEU A 231 -7.49 24.00 8.80
N SER A 232 -6.17 24.01 9.07
CA SER A 232 -5.47 25.24 9.45
C SER A 232 -5.61 26.34 8.40
N TRP A 233 -5.63 25.97 7.12
CA TRP A 233 -5.84 26.94 6.04
C TRP A 233 -7.28 27.42 5.93
N VAL A 234 -8.25 26.51 5.97
CA VAL A 234 -9.68 26.83 5.94
C VAL A 234 -10.03 27.85 7.01
N ALA A 235 -9.56 27.64 8.25
CA ALA A 235 -9.81 28.53 9.38
C ALA A 235 -9.27 29.96 9.17
N ASN A 236 -8.31 30.14 8.26
CA ASN A 236 -7.71 31.44 7.95
C ASN A 236 -8.29 32.10 6.69
N GLN A 237 -9.25 31.47 6.00
CA GLN A 237 -9.85 32.05 4.80
C GLN A 237 -11.03 32.95 5.12
N LYS A 238 -11.05 34.14 4.48
CA LYS A 238 -12.17 35.10 4.56
C LYS A 238 -12.99 35.15 3.27
N THR A 239 -12.46 34.59 2.19
CA THR A 239 -13.10 34.52 0.88
C THR A 239 -13.38 33.07 0.54
N PHE A 240 -14.45 32.81 -0.19
CA PHE A 240 -14.78 31.50 -0.72
C PHE A 240 -15.33 31.68 -2.13
N TYR A 241 -15.27 30.61 -2.91
CA TYR A 241 -15.63 30.63 -4.33
C TYR A 241 -16.65 29.54 -4.61
N SER A 242 -17.58 29.81 -5.53
CA SER A 242 -18.45 28.78 -6.08
C SER A 242 -17.66 27.78 -6.93
N LYS A 243 -18.26 26.62 -7.23
CA LYS A 243 -17.65 25.63 -8.12
C LYS A 243 -17.38 26.21 -9.50
N GLU A 244 -18.30 27.01 -10.02
CA GLU A 244 -18.21 27.68 -11.32
C GLU A 244 -17.08 28.71 -11.35
N GLU A 245 -16.92 29.50 -10.29
CA GLU A 245 -15.81 30.46 -10.16
C GLU A 245 -14.46 29.75 -10.12
N LEU A 246 -14.36 28.66 -9.35
CA LEU A 246 -13.13 27.86 -9.29
C LEU A 246 -12.81 27.20 -10.63
N THR A 247 -13.82 26.66 -11.32
CA THR A 247 -13.66 26.07 -12.65
C THR A 247 -13.18 27.11 -13.65
N THR A 248 -13.74 28.32 -13.61
CA THR A 248 -13.32 29.44 -14.46
C THR A 248 -11.86 29.81 -14.17
N LYS A 249 -11.48 29.97 -12.90
CA LYS A 249 -10.10 30.29 -12.50
C LYS A 249 -9.10 29.20 -12.88
N TRP A 250 -9.50 27.93 -12.80
CA TRP A 250 -8.71 26.79 -13.27
C TRP A 250 -8.43 26.94 -14.77
N ILE A 251 -9.47 27.09 -15.59
CA ILE A 251 -9.35 27.22 -17.05
C ILE A 251 -8.53 28.45 -17.43
N GLU A 252 -8.79 29.60 -16.82
CA GLU A 252 -8.04 30.85 -17.04
C GLU A 252 -6.56 30.67 -16.73
N PHE A 253 -6.22 30.04 -15.60
CA PHE A 253 -4.82 29.80 -15.24
C PHE A 253 -4.14 28.88 -16.25
N GLN A 254 -4.83 27.80 -16.66
CA GLN A 254 -4.33 26.84 -17.64
C GLN A 254 -4.05 27.47 -19.01
N ASN A 255 -4.87 28.43 -19.43
CA ASN A 255 -4.73 29.12 -20.72
C ASN A 255 -3.88 30.40 -20.66
N SER A 256 -3.45 30.82 -19.47
CA SER A 256 -2.66 32.04 -19.32
C SER A 256 -1.18 31.83 -19.66
N ASN A 257 -0.50 32.88 -20.11
CA ASN A 257 0.96 32.89 -20.25
C ASN A 257 1.69 33.05 -18.89
N ASN A 258 0.96 33.17 -17.78
CA ASN A 258 1.52 33.36 -16.44
C ASN A 258 1.62 32.01 -15.72
N ASP A 259 2.76 31.74 -15.08
CA ASP A 259 2.98 30.51 -14.29
C ASP A 259 2.66 30.69 -12.80
N ASN A 260 2.27 31.90 -12.39
CA ASN A 260 1.84 32.18 -11.03
C ASN A 260 0.32 32.08 -10.91
N LEU A 261 -0.15 31.04 -10.21
CA LEU A 261 -1.54 30.92 -9.79
C LEU A 261 -1.88 32.03 -8.79
N LYS A 262 -2.90 32.83 -9.13
CA LYS A 262 -3.33 34.00 -8.34
C LYS A 262 -4.18 33.66 -7.11
N ILE A 263 -4.70 32.44 -7.03
CA ILE A 263 -5.46 31.95 -5.89
C ILE A 263 -4.72 30.82 -5.19
N ASP A 264 -5.07 30.53 -3.94
CA ASP A 264 -4.53 29.37 -3.25
C ASP A 264 -5.03 28.09 -3.93
N TRP A 265 -4.11 27.20 -4.28
CA TRP A 265 -4.45 25.95 -4.96
C TRP A 265 -5.40 25.06 -4.15
N ARG A 266 -5.41 25.19 -2.82
CA ARG A 266 -6.25 24.38 -1.93
C ARG A 266 -7.75 24.59 -2.16
N TYR A 267 -8.15 25.74 -2.72
CA TYR A 267 -9.54 25.90 -3.15
C TYR A 267 -9.93 24.87 -4.21
N PHE A 268 -9.01 24.47 -5.10
CA PHE A 268 -9.32 23.49 -6.14
C PHE A 268 -9.51 22.07 -5.62
N LEU A 269 -9.17 21.75 -4.37
CA LEU A 269 -9.45 20.44 -3.79
C LEU A 269 -10.95 20.10 -3.73
N THR A 270 -11.84 21.11 -3.86
CA THR A 270 -13.29 20.92 -3.93
C THR A 270 -13.81 20.68 -5.36
N LEU A 271 -12.97 20.88 -6.39
CA LEU A 271 -13.30 20.57 -7.79
C LEU A 271 -13.11 19.07 -8.05
N THR A 272 -14.12 18.26 -7.73
CA THR A 272 -14.02 16.78 -7.77
C THR A 272 -13.76 16.17 -9.15
N ASP A 273 -14.00 16.93 -10.23
CA ASP A 273 -13.65 16.54 -11.60
C ASP A 273 -12.17 16.82 -11.93
N LYS A 274 -11.50 17.71 -11.18
CA LYS A 274 -10.08 18.08 -11.34
C LYS A 274 -9.18 17.47 -10.28
N PHE A 275 -9.65 17.38 -9.04
CA PHE A 275 -8.97 16.73 -7.93
C PHE A 275 -9.76 15.53 -7.45
N LYS A 276 -9.17 14.34 -7.61
CA LYS A 276 -9.73 13.09 -7.09
C LYS A 276 -8.87 12.65 -5.92
N ILE A 277 -9.46 12.49 -4.74
CA ILE A 277 -8.72 12.17 -3.52
C ILE A 277 -9.16 10.79 -3.04
N TYR A 278 -8.20 9.91 -2.77
CA TYR A 278 -8.48 8.55 -2.31
C TYR A 278 -7.75 8.22 -1.00
N ASN A 279 -8.42 7.43 -0.16
CA ASN A 279 -7.88 6.84 1.07
C ASN A 279 -8.24 5.34 1.14
N LEU A 280 -7.55 4.58 2.00
CA LEU A 280 -7.91 3.18 2.26
C LEU A 280 -9.28 3.08 2.94
N ASP A 281 -9.69 4.10 3.70
CA ASP A 281 -10.99 4.22 4.35
C ASP A 281 -11.50 5.65 4.18
N SER A 282 -12.63 5.81 3.50
CA SER A 282 -13.24 7.12 3.26
C SER A 282 -14.22 7.57 4.35
N SER A 283 -14.62 6.71 5.28
CA SER A 283 -15.69 6.99 6.25
C SER A 283 -15.45 8.23 7.11
N TYR A 284 -14.19 8.53 7.44
CA TYR A 284 -13.80 9.68 8.24
C TYR A 284 -14.18 11.03 7.60
N ILE A 285 -14.36 11.05 6.27
CA ILE A 285 -14.69 12.28 5.54
C ILE A 285 -16.05 12.84 5.94
N ASN A 286 -16.98 11.97 6.35
CA ASN A 286 -18.31 12.38 6.78
C ASN A 286 -18.24 13.18 8.08
N ALA A 287 -17.50 12.66 9.07
CA ALA A 287 -17.27 13.35 10.34
C ALA A 287 -16.52 14.68 10.14
N LEU A 288 -15.49 14.69 9.28
CA LEU A 288 -14.75 15.91 8.92
C LEU A 288 -15.66 16.97 8.29
N ASN A 289 -16.44 16.58 7.28
CA ASN A 289 -17.31 17.50 6.55
C ASN A 289 -18.44 18.04 7.42
N GLN A 290 -18.96 17.25 8.36
CA GLN A 290 -19.93 17.71 9.34
C GLN A 290 -19.32 18.74 10.30
N ASP A 291 -18.09 18.52 10.77
CA ASP A 291 -17.36 19.48 11.60
C ASP A 291 -17.11 20.81 10.88
N LEU A 292 -16.71 20.75 9.60
CA LEU A 292 -16.57 21.93 8.74
C LEU A 292 -17.89 22.69 8.61
N GLU A 293 -18.99 22.00 8.36
CA GLU A 293 -20.32 22.61 8.22
C GLU A 293 -20.78 23.30 9.50
N ASN A 294 -20.62 22.63 10.65
CA ASN A 294 -20.94 23.19 11.97
C ASN A 294 -20.13 24.46 12.31
N LYS A 295 -18.89 24.55 11.79
CA LYS A 295 -18.02 25.73 11.95
C LYS A 295 -18.25 26.82 10.91
N GLY A 296 -19.24 26.67 10.02
CA GLY A 296 -19.54 27.63 8.95
C GLY A 296 -18.63 27.54 7.73
N PHE A 297 -17.85 26.45 7.61
CA PHE A 297 -16.93 26.18 6.49
C PHE A 297 -17.48 25.14 5.50
N GLY A 298 -18.81 25.11 5.30
CA GLY A 298 -19.46 24.17 4.37
C GLY A 298 -18.96 24.25 2.92
N TRP A 299 -18.37 25.38 2.51
CA TRP A 299 -17.72 25.57 1.21
C TRP A 299 -16.42 24.78 1.05
N ALA A 300 -15.79 24.37 2.15
CA ALA A 300 -14.51 23.67 2.20
C ALA A 300 -14.66 22.14 2.34
N LYS A 301 -15.86 21.60 2.10
CA LYS A 301 -16.07 20.15 2.17
C LYS A 301 -15.25 19.45 1.10
N LEU A 302 -14.60 18.36 1.49
CA LEU A 302 -13.78 17.54 0.61
C LEU A 302 -14.55 16.28 0.20
N ASN A 303 -14.27 15.79 -1.01
CA ASN A 303 -14.73 14.47 -1.44
C ASN A 303 -13.53 13.51 -1.46
N ILE A 304 -13.53 12.54 -0.55
CA ILE A 304 -12.49 11.53 -0.44
C ILE A 304 -13.15 10.17 -0.62
N ASN A 305 -12.72 9.42 -1.64
CA ASN A 305 -13.27 8.12 -1.98
C ASN A 305 -12.33 7.00 -1.49
N GLN A 306 -12.84 5.76 -1.49
CA GLN A 306 -12.07 4.62 -1.04
C GLN A 306 -11.36 3.91 -2.19
N TYR A 307 -10.11 3.48 -1.98
CA TYR A 307 -9.44 2.50 -2.84
C TYR A 307 -9.43 1.10 -2.17
N PRO A 308 -9.39 0.02 -2.96
CA PRO A 308 -9.33 -1.33 -2.41
C PRO A 308 -7.93 -1.65 -1.87
N LEU A 309 -7.87 -2.39 -0.76
CA LEU A 309 -6.62 -2.94 -0.20
C LEU A 309 -6.20 -4.26 -0.86
N THR A 310 -7.07 -4.84 -1.70
CA THR A 310 -6.81 -6.09 -2.41
C THR A 310 -6.87 -5.87 -3.92
N PRO A 311 -5.96 -6.49 -4.69
CA PRO A 311 -6.07 -6.45 -6.14
C PRO A 311 -7.30 -7.26 -6.60
N THR A 312 -7.80 -8.22 -5.80
CA THR A 312 -8.96 -9.06 -6.14
C THR A 312 -10.25 -8.29 -6.36
N ALA A 313 -10.40 -7.09 -5.78
CA ALA A 313 -11.53 -6.21 -6.07
C ALA A 313 -11.67 -5.92 -7.57
N PHE A 314 -10.55 -5.87 -8.31
CA PHE A 314 -10.50 -5.59 -9.75
C PHE A 314 -11.37 -6.55 -10.58
N TYR A 315 -11.44 -7.84 -10.21
CA TYR A 315 -12.27 -8.83 -10.91
C TYR A 315 -13.75 -8.43 -10.98
N SER A 316 -14.27 -7.80 -9.92
CA SER A 316 -15.68 -7.39 -9.89
C SER A 316 -15.99 -6.27 -10.90
N TYR A 317 -14.99 -5.45 -11.24
CA TYR A 317 -15.15 -4.29 -12.13
C TYR A 317 -14.81 -4.60 -13.58
N PHE A 318 -13.76 -5.39 -13.80
CA PHE A 318 -13.23 -5.73 -15.13
C PHE A 318 -12.99 -7.25 -15.23
N PRO A 319 -14.05 -8.08 -15.23
CA PRO A 319 -13.92 -9.53 -15.16
C PRO A 319 -13.11 -10.12 -16.32
N GLU A 320 -13.22 -9.54 -17.52
CA GLU A 320 -12.58 -10.08 -18.74
C GLU A 320 -11.06 -9.99 -18.75
N ILE A 321 -10.47 -9.08 -17.98
CA ILE A 321 -9.02 -8.90 -17.87
C ILE A 321 -8.50 -9.14 -16.46
N GLY A 322 -9.38 -9.50 -15.52
CA GLY A 322 -9.04 -9.59 -14.10
C GLY A 322 -7.91 -10.57 -13.81
N GLU A 323 -7.87 -11.72 -14.47
CA GLU A 323 -6.83 -12.74 -14.22
C GLU A 323 -5.43 -12.25 -14.62
N ASN A 324 -5.33 -11.66 -15.81
CA ASN A 324 -4.09 -11.05 -16.27
C ASN A 324 -3.66 -9.92 -15.33
N PHE A 325 -4.59 -9.03 -14.93
CA PHE A 325 -4.30 -7.97 -13.98
C PHE A 325 -3.73 -8.51 -12.65
N ILE A 326 -4.37 -9.52 -12.05
CA ILE A 326 -3.90 -10.11 -10.79
C ILE A 326 -2.50 -10.71 -10.95
N GLN A 327 -2.26 -11.44 -12.03
CA GLN A 327 -0.95 -12.03 -12.29
C GLN A 327 0.14 -10.95 -12.40
N GLN A 328 -0.15 -9.87 -13.12
CA GLN A 328 0.78 -8.75 -13.31
C GLN A 328 1.04 -8.03 -11.98
N PHE A 329 -0.01 -7.70 -11.24
CA PHE A 329 0.10 -7.09 -9.91
C PHE A 329 0.92 -7.96 -8.94
N ASN A 330 0.64 -9.27 -8.90
CA ASN A 330 1.35 -10.20 -8.02
C ASN A 330 2.82 -10.33 -8.38
N LYS A 331 3.17 -10.40 -9.67
CA LYS A 331 4.57 -10.49 -10.10
C LYS A 331 5.36 -9.23 -9.77
N VAL A 332 4.78 -8.04 -9.99
CA VAL A 332 5.40 -6.76 -9.59
C VAL A 332 5.68 -6.69 -8.10
N ASN A 333 4.76 -7.19 -7.28
CA ASN A 333 4.89 -7.17 -5.83
C ASN A 333 5.65 -8.40 -5.27
N ASN A 334 6.25 -9.23 -6.13
CA ASN A 334 6.93 -10.47 -5.74
C ASN A 334 6.05 -11.43 -4.91
N LEU A 335 4.78 -11.58 -5.30
CA LEU A 335 3.75 -12.38 -4.64
C LEU A 335 3.31 -13.61 -5.44
N ASP A 336 3.75 -13.74 -6.70
CA ASP A 336 3.29 -14.78 -7.61
C ASP A 336 3.56 -16.19 -7.05
N ASN A 337 2.53 -17.04 -7.05
CA ASN A 337 2.54 -18.39 -6.49
C ASN A 337 2.96 -18.51 -5.01
N LYS A 338 2.91 -17.43 -4.22
CA LYS A 338 3.27 -17.45 -2.80
C LYS A 338 2.10 -17.78 -1.89
N THR A 339 2.45 -18.37 -0.77
CA THR A 339 1.65 -18.54 0.44
C THR A 339 2.20 -17.64 1.55
N PHE A 340 1.47 -17.48 2.66
CA PHE A 340 1.97 -16.66 3.76
C PHE A 340 3.30 -17.16 4.32
N LEU A 341 3.49 -18.48 4.37
CA LEU A 341 4.71 -19.10 4.88
C LEU A 341 5.94 -18.78 4.01
N ASP A 342 5.75 -18.50 2.71
CA ASP A 342 6.84 -18.09 1.81
C ASP A 342 7.38 -16.68 2.13
N PHE A 343 6.73 -15.93 3.01
CA PHE A 343 7.23 -14.65 3.50
C PHE A 343 8.15 -14.77 4.71
N ILE A 344 8.32 -15.96 5.27
CA ILE A 344 9.22 -16.19 6.41
C ILE A 344 10.66 -16.17 5.90
N VAL A 345 11.48 -15.25 6.41
CA VAL A 345 12.91 -15.15 6.09
C VAL A 345 13.79 -15.86 7.12
N LYS A 346 13.27 -16.09 8.33
CA LYS A 346 13.96 -16.83 9.40
C LYS A 346 12.97 -17.45 10.37
N GLY A 347 13.31 -18.64 10.90
CA GLY A 347 12.53 -19.31 11.95
C GLY A 347 11.37 -20.17 11.42
N GLN A 348 11.38 -20.58 10.15
CA GLN A 348 10.35 -21.45 9.56
C GLN A 348 10.07 -22.71 10.41
N ASN A 349 11.13 -23.30 10.96
CA ASN A 349 11.06 -24.50 11.81
C ASN A 349 10.35 -24.28 13.15
N ASN A 350 10.11 -23.02 13.56
CA ASN A 350 9.39 -22.69 14.79
C ASN A 350 7.87 -22.63 14.57
N TYR A 351 7.41 -22.68 13.31
CA TYR A 351 5.97 -22.65 13.00
C TYR A 351 5.30 -23.99 13.29
N ASP A 352 4.20 -23.94 14.05
CA ASP A 352 3.32 -25.08 14.32
C ASP A 352 1.89 -24.77 13.83
N PRO A 353 1.34 -25.51 12.85
CA PRO A 353 0.01 -25.23 12.30
C PRO A 353 -1.14 -25.43 13.29
N ASN A 354 -0.90 -26.13 14.40
CA ASN A 354 -1.89 -26.38 15.45
C ASN A 354 -2.01 -25.23 16.46
N LYS A 355 -1.05 -24.29 16.45
CA LYS A 355 -1.07 -23.10 17.30
C LYS A 355 -1.83 -21.95 16.66
N LYS A 356 -2.28 -21.01 17.50
CA LYS A 356 -2.71 -19.68 17.05
C LYS A 356 -1.50 -18.85 16.62
N ASN A 357 -1.70 -17.74 15.94
CA ASN A 357 -0.62 -16.84 15.55
C ASN A 357 -0.70 -15.53 16.32
N LEU A 358 0.46 -15.02 16.70
CA LEU A 358 0.61 -13.69 17.25
C LEU A 358 1.63 -12.95 16.38
N ILE A 359 1.25 -11.81 15.80
CA ILE A 359 2.10 -11.08 14.84
C ILE A 359 2.46 -9.72 15.42
N PHE A 360 3.74 -9.53 15.71
CA PHE A 360 4.30 -8.26 16.13
C PHE A 360 4.41 -7.33 14.93
N MET A 361 3.74 -6.19 15.01
CA MET A 361 3.86 -5.11 14.03
C MET A 361 4.91 -4.10 14.50
N GLY A 362 6.11 -4.23 13.94
CA GLY A 362 7.26 -3.39 14.29
C GLY A 362 7.28 -2.04 13.59
N SER A 363 7.81 -1.03 14.27
CA SER A 363 7.91 0.34 13.80
C SER A 363 9.30 0.74 13.31
N SER A 364 9.39 1.88 12.64
CA SER A 364 10.68 2.53 12.32
C SER A 364 11.17 3.52 13.39
N LEU A 365 10.56 3.51 14.59
CA LEU A 365 10.91 4.43 15.68
C LEU A 365 12.36 4.23 16.15
N PHE A 366 12.77 2.96 16.24
CA PHE A 366 14.02 2.55 16.85
C PHE A 366 15.10 2.10 15.85
N ARG A 367 15.02 2.58 14.61
CA ARG A 367 16.03 2.31 13.57
C ARG A 367 17.39 2.94 13.90
N HIS A 368 18.42 2.58 13.15
CA HIS A 368 19.72 3.23 13.19
C HIS A 368 19.62 4.76 13.10
N ASN A 369 20.42 5.46 13.90
CA ASN A 369 20.56 6.90 13.80
C ASN A 369 21.31 7.25 12.50
N GLU A 370 20.73 8.16 11.72
CA GLU A 370 21.26 8.53 10.41
C GLU A 370 22.63 9.23 10.49
N LYS A 371 22.98 9.81 11.65
CA LYS A 371 24.23 10.54 11.86
C LYS A 371 25.40 9.66 12.24
N ASP A 372 25.19 8.69 13.13
CA ASP A 372 26.26 7.89 13.72
C ASP A 372 26.15 6.39 13.44
N GLY A 373 25.08 5.95 12.75
CA GLY A 373 24.87 4.56 12.37
C GLY A 373 24.59 3.61 13.53
N ARG A 374 24.42 4.08 14.77
CA ARG A 374 24.12 3.21 15.92
C ARG A 374 22.62 2.96 16.07
N TRP A 375 22.27 1.79 16.58
CA TRP A 375 20.89 1.49 16.97
C TRP A 375 20.38 2.48 18.02
N ARG A 376 19.19 3.05 17.84
CA ARG A 376 18.56 3.91 18.85
C ARG A 376 18.44 3.23 20.22
N LEU A 377 18.10 1.95 20.23
CA LEU A 377 17.98 1.17 21.46
C LEU A 377 19.31 0.94 22.17
N SER A 378 20.46 1.16 21.52
CA SER A 378 21.76 1.02 22.21
C SER A 378 22.05 2.19 23.16
N TYR A 379 21.32 3.31 23.04
CA TYR A 379 21.50 4.49 23.90
C TYR A 379 20.19 4.99 24.53
N GLN A 380 19.03 4.47 24.11
CA GLN A 380 17.72 4.73 24.72
C GLN A 380 17.32 3.60 25.67
N GLN A 381 18.07 3.43 26.76
CA GLN A 381 17.83 2.32 27.70
C GLN A 381 16.41 2.36 28.30
N TYR A 382 15.87 3.56 28.57
CA TYR A 382 14.51 3.77 29.05
C TYR A 382 13.45 3.12 28.15
N ALA A 383 13.62 3.21 26.83
CA ALA A 383 12.71 2.61 25.86
C ALA A 383 12.91 1.10 25.82
N LEU A 384 14.16 0.63 25.79
CA LEU A 384 14.47 -0.80 25.76
C LEU A 384 13.89 -1.54 26.98
N ASP A 385 13.96 -0.97 28.17
CA ASP A 385 13.45 -1.57 29.41
C ASP A 385 11.92 -1.70 29.40
N GLU A 386 11.21 -0.66 28.95
CA GLU A 386 9.75 -0.70 28.80
C GLU A 386 9.33 -1.73 27.73
N ILE A 387 10.04 -1.76 26.59
CA ILE A 387 9.78 -2.71 25.51
C ILE A 387 10.00 -4.16 25.97
N ARG A 388 11.06 -4.44 26.73
CA ARG A 388 11.30 -5.77 27.30
C ARG A 388 10.21 -6.17 28.29
N SER A 389 9.77 -5.23 29.12
CA SER A 389 8.65 -5.44 30.05
C SER A 389 7.36 -5.78 29.30
N PHE A 390 7.09 -5.07 28.20
CA PHE A 390 5.98 -5.37 27.29
C PHE A 390 6.06 -6.79 26.72
N PHE A 391 7.19 -7.19 26.14
CA PHE A 391 7.33 -8.55 25.59
C PHE A 391 7.23 -9.63 26.66
N ASN A 392 7.77 -9.41 27.86
CA ASN A 392 7.60 -10.32 28.98
C ASN A 392 6.12 -10.50 29.32
N LYS A 393 5.35 -9.41 29.35
CA LYS A 393 3.92 -9.47 29.59
C LYS A 393 3.16 -10.16 28.46
N VAL A 394 3.52 -9.91 27.21
CA VAL A 394 2.95 -10.60 26.04
C VAL A 394 3.19 -12.11 26.14
N HIS A 395 4.39 -12.56 26.55
CA HIS A 395 4.66 -13.99 26.73
C HIS A 395 3.83 -14.63 27.84
N GLU A 396 3.48 -13.87 28.89
CA GLU A 396 2.56 -14.31 29.95
C GLU A 396 1.12 -14.42 29.43
N LEU A 397 0.64 -13.39 28.74
CA LEU A 397 -0.72 -13.35 28.18
C LEU A 397 -0.90 -14.33 27.02
N TYR A 398 0.14 -14.63 26.24
CA TYR A 398 0.05 -15.46 25.03
C TYR A 398 1.12 -16.57 25.05
N PRO A 399 0.95 -17.65 25.84
CA PRO A 399 2.00 -18.66 26.03
C PRO A 399 2.51 -19.30 24.72
N ARG A 400 3.83 -19.53 24.62
CA ARG A 400 4.50 -20.05 23.39
C ARG A 400 4.10 -21.46 22.98
N ASN A 401 3.53 -22.24 23.89
CA ASN A 401 2.94 -23.55 23.58
C ASN A 401 1.59 -23.42 22.86
N GLU A 402 0.92 -22.28 22.96
CA GLU A 402 -0.37 -22.00 22.31
C GLU A 402 -0.25 -21.11 21.07
N TYR A 403 0.79 -20.26 21.00
CA TYR A 403 0.96 -19.26 19.95
C TYR A 403 2.30 -19.39 19.20
N ASN A 404 2.23 -19.24 17.88
CA ASN A 404 3.35 -18.93 16.99
C ASN A 404 3.66 -17.44 17.07
N TYR A 405 4.94 -17.07 17.16
CA TYR A 405 5.38 -15.68 17.31
C TYR A 405 6.01 -15.16 16.02
N PHE A 406 5.21 -14.45 15.23
CA PHE A 406 5.66 -13.81 14.01
C PHE A 406 6.08 -12.37 14.26
N PHE A 407 7.09 -11.91 13.52
CA PHE A 407 7.60 -10.55 13.60
C PHE A 407 7.63 -9.93 12.21
N LYS A 408 6.79 -8.91 11.99
CA LYS A 408 6.78 -8.12 10.76
C LYS A 408 7.25 -6.71 11.06
N LEU A 409 8.44 -6.35 10.57
CA LEU A 409 8.99 -5.01 10.77
C LEU A 409 8.72 -4.08 9.58
N HIS A 410 9.01 -2.80 9.81
CA HIS A 410 8.94 -1.75 8.80
C HIS A 410 9.92 -2.02 7.63
N PRO A 411 9.58 -1.71 6.37
CA PRO A 411 10.48 -1.90 5.21
C PRO A 411 11.81 -1.14 5.24
N VAL A 412 12.08 -0.35 6.29
CA VAL A 412 13.38 0.32 6.44
C VAL A 412 14.46 -0.67 6.86
N TYR A 413 14.07 -1.80 7.46
CA TYR A 413 14.98 -2.85 7.86
C TYR A 413 15.16 -3.83 6.71
N ASN A 414 16.40 -4.09 6.34
CA ASN A 414 16.74 -5.27 5.55
C ASN A 414 16.64 -6.54 6.43
N ILE A 415 16.91 -7.71 5.84
CA ILE A 415 16.77 -9.00 6.54
C ILE A 415 17.69 -9.06 7.76
N ASP A 416 18.97 -8.75 7.61
CA ASP A 416 19.96 -8.83 8.70
C ASP A 416 19.63 -7.88 9.84
N GLN A 417 19.27 -6.63 9.52
CA GLN A 417 18.83 -5.63 10.49
C GLN A 417 17.55 -6.07 11.20
N SER A 418 16.65 -6.78 10.51
CA SER A 418 15.44 -7.30 11.13
C SER A 418 15.77 -8.35 12.18
N VAL A 419 16.70 -9.26 11.87
CA VAL A 419 17.17 -10.29 12.81
C VAL A 419 17.85 -9.65 14.03
N GLU A 420 18.77 -8.72 13.79
CA GLU A 420 19.49 -8.03 14.86
C GLU A 420 18.52 -7.28 15.79
N TYR A 421 17.60 -6.49 15.22
CA TYR A 421 16.61 -5.74 15.98
C TYR A 421 15.73 -6.66 16.84
N ILE A 422 15.22 -7.76 16.28
CA ILE A 422 14.41 -8.71 17.04
C ILE A 422 15.21 -9.36 18.18
N ASN A 423 16.48 -9.69 17.96
CA ASN A 423 17.35 -10.20 19.02
C ASN A 423 17.53 -9.17 20.15
N MET A 424 17.65 -7.88 19.84
CA MET A 424 17.74 -6.82 20.85
C MET A 424 16.48 -6.74 21.73
N LEU A 425 15.30 -6.87 21.12
CA LEU A 425 14.00 -6.80 21.81
C LEU A 425 13.76 -8.00 22.71
N LEU A 426 14.07 -9.20 22.21
CA LEU A 426 13.68 -10.48 22.82
C LEU A 426 14.79 -11.15 23.63
N GLY A 427 16.05 -10.75 23.46
CA GLY A 427 17.22 -11.36 24.10
C GLY A 427 17.73 -12.64 23.43
N GLU A 428 18.66 -13.34 24.09
CA GLU A 428 19.44 -14.47 23.54
C GLU A 428 18.58 -15.66 23.07
N ASN A 429 17.40 -15.86 23.67
CA ASN A 429 16.51 -16.98 23.35
C ASN A 429 15.55 -16.73 22.17
N SER A 430 15.61 -15.54 21.56
CA SER A 430 14.78 -15.14 20.43
C SER A 430 14.76 -16.15 19.27
N ASN A 431 15.93 -16.70 18.93
CA ASN A 431 16.08 -17.68 17.84
C ASN A 431 15.26 -18.96 18.03
N ASN A 432 14.89 -19.30 19.28
CA ASN A 432 14.21 -20.56 19.59
C ASN A 432 12.70 -20.54 19.29
N TYR A 433 12.11 -19.37 19.04
CA TYR A 433 10.66 -19.26 18.84
C TYR A 433 10.23 -18.16 17.88
N ALA A 434 11.09 -17.17 17.57
CA ALA A 434 10.72 -16.10 16.66
C ALA A 434 10.63 -16.60 15.20
N ILE A 435 9.61 -16.14 14.50
CA ILE A 435 9.39 -16.33 13.07
C ILE A 435 9.43 -14.94 12.42
N ILE A 436 10.46 -14.65 11.64
CA ILE A 436 10.67 -13.30 11.08
C ILE A 436 10.12 -13.27 9.66
N LEU A 437 9.22 -12.34 9.41
CA LEU A 437 8.61 -12.11 8.10
C LEU A 437 9.42 -11.09 7.30
N ASN A 438 9.38 -11.20 5.97
CA ASN A 438 10.09 -10.29 5.07
C ASN A 438 9.57 -8.85 5.24
N SER A 439 10.42 -7.98 5.78
CA SER A 439 10.09 -6.57 6.03
C SER A 439 9.77 -5.77 4.76
N GLN A 440 10.32 -6.18 3.60
CA GLN A 440 10.16 -5.47 2.32
C GLN A 440 8.77 -5.65 1.69
N ILE A 441 8.08 -6.75 2.00
CA ILE A 441 6.73 -7.00 1.53
C ILE A 441 5.74 -6.25 2.44
N ALA A 442 4.81 -5.52 1.83
CA ALA A 442 3.76 -4.81 2.58
C ALA A 442 2.87 -5.80 3.34
N TRP A 443 2.43 -5.42 4.54
CA TRP A 443 1.57 -6.28 5.36
C TRP A 443 0.25 -6.61 4.65
N GLU A 444 -0.33 -5.61 3.99
CA GLU A 444 -1.58 -5.72 3.24
C GLU A 444 -1.47 -6.72 2.10
N ASN A 445 -0.31 -6.82 1.45
CA ASN A 445 -0.04 -7.83 0.43
C ASN A 445 0.02 -9.24 1.04
N MET A 446 0.64 -9.40 2.21
CA MET A 446 0.65 -10.70 2.91
C MET A 446 -0.77 -11.13 3.30
N LEU A 447 -1.57 -10.18 3.79
CA LEU A 447 -2.96 -10.38 4.15
C LEU A 447 -3.83 -10.77 2.93
N ALA A 448 -3.64 -10.08 1.80
CA ALA A 448 -4.36 -10.39 0.55
C ALA A 448 -3.99 -11.78 -0.01
N VAL A 449 -2.71 -12.16 0.06
CA VAL A 449 -2.24 -13.50 -0.33
C VAL A 449 -2.86 -14.57 0.55
N ASP A 450 -2.83 -14.39 1.88
CA ASP A 450 -3.41 -15.38 2.80
C ASP A 450 -4.93 -15.47 2.68
N PHE A 451 -5.63 -14.36 2.43
CA PHE A 451 -7.05 -14.36 2.12
C PHE A 451 -7.38 -15.11 0.81
N THR A 452 -6.51 -15.03 -0.19
CA THR A 452 -6.67 -15.84 -1.40
C THR A 452 -6.47 -17.33 -1.08
N ASN A 453 -5.51 -17.66 -0.19
CA ASN A 453 -5.27 -19.04 0.26
C ASN A 453 -6.35 -19.59 1.20
N LEU A 454 -7.10 -18.73 1.90
CA LEU A 454 -8.26 -19.11 2.71
C LEU A 454 -9.29 -19.85 1.88
N ARG A 455 -9.50 -19.45 0.63
CA ARG A 455 -10.43 -20.08 -0.31
C ARG A 455 -10.04 -21.52 -0.66
N LYS A 456 -8.76 -21.87 -0.50
CA LYS A 456 -8.21 -23.20 -0.71
C LYS A 456 -8.01 -23.97 0.60
N ASN A 457 -8.54 -23.47 1.72
CA ASN A 457 -8.31 -23.99 3.08
C ASN A 457 -6.82 -24.08 3.45
N LYS A 458 -6.00 -23.15 2.93
CA LYS A 458 -4.55 -23.06 3.17
C LYS A 458 -4.13 -21.79 3.91
N SER A 459 -5.11 -20.99 4.35
CA SER A 459 -4.83 -19.80 5.15
C SER A 459 -4.19 -20.20 6.47
N ILE A 460 -3.17 -19.43 6.86
CA ILE A 460 -2.65 -19.54 8.21
C ILE A 460 -3.26 -18.50 9.13
N LEU A 461 -3.71 -17.35 8.60
CA LEU A 461 -4.20 -16.25 9.40
C LEU A 461 -5.63 -16.47 9.90
N PHE A 462 -6.42 -17.24 9.15
CA PHE A 462 -7.83 -17.50 9.37
C PHE A 462 -8.10 -19.02 9.42
N ASP A 463 -9.17 -19.43 10.12
CA ASP A 463 -9.68 -20.80 10.06
C ASP A 463 -10.57 -21.01 8.82
N SER A 464 -10.97 -22.25 8.54
CA SER A 464 -11.87 -22.59 7.42
C SER A 464 -13.25 -21.93 7.51
N ASN A 465 -13.66 -21.51 8.71
CA ASN A 465 -14.92 -20.79 8.97
C ASN A 465 -14.73 -19.27 8.84
N LYS A 466 -13.57 -18.80 8.36
CA LYS A 466 -13.22 -17.39 8.22
C LYS A 466 -13.29 -16.66 9.57
N ASN A 467 -12.92 -17.32 10.67
CA ASN A 467 -12.63 -16.69 11.95
C ASN A 467 -11.12 -16.45 12.08
N SER A 468 -10.76 -15.55 13.00
CA SER A 468 -9.35 -15.28 13.23
C SER A 468 -8.65 -16.46 13.89
N LYS A 469 -7.49 -16.85 13.35
CA LYS A 469 -6.47 -17.63 14.07
C LYS A 469 -5.32 -16.75 14.59
N THR A 470 -5.41 -15.45 14.35
CA THR A 470 -4.28 -14.52 14.45
C THR A 470 -4.64 -13.31 15.27
N GLU A 471 -3.68 -12.78 16.02
CA GLU A 471 -3.84 -11.54 16.74
C GLU A 471 -2.63 -10.63 16.50
N LEU A 472 -2.88 -9.35 16.22
CA LEU A 472 -1.83 -8.35 16.09
C LEU A 472 -1.50 -7.72 17.43
N TYR A 473 -0.22 -7.40 17.62
CA TYR A 473 0.26 -6.65 18.77
C TYR A 473 1.44 -5.75 18.39
N GLY A 474 1.71 -4.73 19.20
CA GLY A 474 2.80 -3.81 18.92
C GLY A 474 2.86 -2.63 19.88
N LEU A 475 3.69 -1.65 19.55
CA LEU A 475 3.96 -0.49 20.41
C LEU A 475 3.68 0.85 19.74
N GLN A 476 3.41 0.85 18.43
CA GLN A 476 3.06 2.04 17.67
C GLN A 476 1.61 1.93 17.21
N ALA A 477 0.67 2.32 18.07
CA ALA A 477 -0.77 2.31 17.76
C ALA A 477 -1.17 3.30 16.63
N THR A 478 -0.28 4.23 16.25
CA THR A 478 -0.47 5.15 15.12
C THR A 478 -0.14 4.55 13.76
N THR A 479 0.29 3.28 13.71
CA THR A 479 0.63 2.61 12.43
C THR A 479 -0.61 2.46 11.55
N THR A 480 -0.42 2.74 10.25
CA THR A 480 -1.46 2.50 9.25
C THR A 480 -1.85 1.03 9.16
N THR A 481 -0.99 0.09 9.59
CA THR A 481 -1.29 -1.35 9.58
C THR A 481 -2.54 -1.70 10.40
N ILE A 482 -2.78 -1.03 11.53
CA ILE A 482 -3.97 -1.30 12.37
C ILE A 482 -5.21 -0.92 11.56
N LEU A 483 -5.27 0.31 11.07
CA LEU A 483 -6.39 0.81 10.28
C LEU A 483 -6.58 -0.03 9.00
N SER A 484 -5.53 -0.28 8.22
CA SER A 484 -5.62 -1.07 6.98
C SER A 484 -6.10 -2.49 7.24
N THR A 485 -5.67 -3.13 8.32
CA THR A 485 -6.17 -4.46 8.70
C THR A 485 -7.64 -4.42 9.08
N MET A 486 -8.06 -3.48 9.93
CA MET A 486 -9.47 -3.31 10.30
C MET A 486 -10.35 -3.06 9.07
N THR A 487 -9.93 -2.16 8.18
CA THR A 487 -10.63 -1.85 6.93
C THR A 487 -10.69 -3.06 6.00
N PHE A 488 -9.61 -3.82 5.87
CA PHE A 488 -9.59 -5.07 5.10
C PHE A 488 -10.63 -6.07 5.64
N LEU A 489 -10.62 -6.33 6.96
CA LEU A 489 -11.53 -7.31 7.58
C LEU A 489 -13.00 -6.91 7.41
N LYS A 490 -13.31 -5.60 7.53
CA LYS A 490 -14.65 -5.05 7.31
C LYS A 490 -15.07 -5.13 5.84
N THR A 491 -14.17 -4.84 4.90
CA THR A 491 -14.52 -4.75 3.47
C THR A 491 -14.52 -6.11 2.77
N GLU A 492 -13.53 -6.96 3.01
CA GLU A 492 -13.34 -8.23 2.31
C GLU A 492 -14.02 -9.42 3.02
N LEU A 493 -13.99 -9.44 4.36
CA LEU A 493 -14.60 -10.51 5.16
C LEU A 493 -15.96 -10.14 5.75
N LYS A 494 -16.40 -8.88 5.61
CA LYS A 494 -17.66 -8.36 6.16
C LYS A 494 -17.78 -8.59 7.67
N TRP A 495 -16.65 -8.54 8.38
CA TRP A 495 -16.65 -8.66 9.83
C TRP A 495 -17.23 -7.39 10.48
N ASN A 496 -18.00 -7.57 11.55
CA ASN A 496 -18.40 -6.49 12.44
C ASN A 496 -17.27 -6.13 13.41
N ASP A 497 -17.44 -5.05 14.16
CA ASP A 497 -16.40 -4.53 15.07
C ASP A 497 -15.95 -5.57 16.12
N ASP A 498 -16.89 -6.33 16.69
CA ASP A 498 -16.56 -7.37 17.68
C ASP A 498 -15.68 -8.47 17.08
N LYS A 499 -15.99 -8.92 15.86
CA LYS A 499 -15.18 -9.94 15.19
C LYS A 499 -13.83 -9.38 14.74
N VAL A 500 -13.76 -8.11 14.34
CA VAL A 500 -12.48 -7.41 14.05
C VAL A 500 -11.56 -7.41 15.26
N LYS A 501 -12.09 -7.23 16.48
CA LYS A 501 -11.29 -7.29 17.73
C LYS A 501 -10.59 -8.62 17.96
N SER A 502 -11.11 -9.73 17.41
CA SER A 502 -10.42 -11.04 17.48
C SER A 502 -9.13 -11.13 16.66
N PHE A 503 -8.87 -10.15 15.79
CA PHE A 503 -7.63 -10.03 15.00
C PHE A 503 -6.84 -8.80 15.40
N VAL A 504 -7.54 -7.67 15.62
CA VAL A 504 -6.95 -6.39 15.99
C VAL A 504 -7.63 -5.86 17.24
N ASP A 505 -7.13 -6.29 18.40
CA ASP A 505 -7.48 -5.66 19.69
C ASP A 505 -6.51 -4.51 19.97
N ILE A 506 -7.03 -3.28 20.04
CA ILE A 506 -6.22 -2.09 20.32
C ILE A 506 -5.57 -2.14 21.70
N GLN A 507 -6.09 -2.94 22.63
CA GLN A 507 -5.48 -3.13 23.96
C GLN A 507 -4.16 -3.89 23.91
N ASN A 508 -3.84 -4.56 22.79
CA ASN A 508 -2.52 -5.14 22.52
C ASN A 508 -1.51 -4.14 21.92
N PHE A 509 -1.91 -2.88 21.80
CA PHE A 509 -1.07 -1.76 21.39
C PHE A 509 -1.06 -0.67 22.48
N PRO A 510 -0.56 -0.98 23.69
CA PRO A 510 -0.53 -0.01 24.77
C PRO A 510 0.33 1.21 24.42
N LEU A 511 -0.08 2.37 24.93
CA LEU A 511 0.66 3.61 24.76
C LEU A 511 1.81 3.65 25.75
N SER A 512 3.01 3.91 25.23
CA SER A 512 4.24 4.03 26.02
C SER A 512 4.12 5.11 27.08
N ASN A 513 4.72 4.87 28.25
CA ASN A 513 4.93 5.88 29.28
C ASN A 513 6.31 6.55 29.15
N LYS A 514 7.27 5.91 28.46
CA LYS A 514 8.69 6.31 28.46
C LYS A 514 9.16 7.01 27.18
N PHE A 515 8.49 6.79 26.04
CA PHE A 515 8.90 7.37 24.75
C PHE A 515 7.72 7.85 23.92
N ASN A 516 7.95 8.73 22.94
CA ASN A 516 6.91 9.17 22.02
C ASN A 516 6.69 8.18 20.88
N ILE A 517 5.43 7.84 20.59
CA ILE A 517 5.05 6.83 19.59
C ILE A 517 5.16 7.28 18.13
N VAL A 518 5.54 8.53 17.86
CA VAL A 518 5.74 9.07 16.49
C VAL A 518 7.11 9.73 16.35
N THR A 519 7.48 10.56 17.32
CA THR A 519 8.72 11.34 17.29
C THR A 519 9.84 10.58 18.00
N ARG A 520 10.94 10.37 17.29
CA ARG A 520 12.10 9.64 17.81
C ARG A 520 12.85 10.47 18.86
N ASP A 521 13.58 9.78 19.73
CA ASP A 521 14.54 10.39 20.65
C ASP A 521 13.91 11.34 21.70
N ILE A 522 12.60 11.19 22.00
CA ILE A 522 11.91 11.84 23.11
C ILE A 522 11.78 10.86 24.28
N GLU A 523 12.35 11.23 25.42
CA GLU A 523 12.18 10.54 26.71
C GLU A 523 11.15 11.26 27.57
N TYR A 524 10.25 10.49 28.19
CA TYR A 524 9.36 10.98 29.23
C TYR A 524 9.83 10.47 30.60
N LYS A 525 10.21 11.41 31.48
CA LYS A 525 10.61 11.10 32.87
C LYS A 525 9.42 10.84 33.78
N ASP A 526 8.25 11.36 33.40
CA ASP A 526 6.98 11.26 34.12
C ASP A 526 6.04 10.40 33.26
N ASP A 527 5.62 9.27 33.83
CA ASP A 527 4.86 8.25 33.12
C ASP A 527 3.47 8.73 32.71
N ASP A 528 2.85 9.58 33.53
CA ASP A 528 1.52 10.14 33.26
C ASP A 528 1.61 11.12 32.09
N LYS A 529 2.66 11.96 32.08
CA LYS A 529 2.93 12.86 30.93
C LYS A 529 3.22 12.09 29.64
N GLY A 530 3.96 10.99 29.74
CA GLY A 530 4.24 10.15 28.58
C GLY A 530 2.98 9.53 27.99
N PHE A 531 2.10 8.99 28.85
CA PHE A 531 0.82 8.45 28.42
C PHE A 531 -0.07 9.52 27.78
N GLU A 532 -0.27 10.66 28.43
CA GLU A 532 -1.13 11.73 27.91
C GLU A 532 -0.61 12.30 26.58
N ALA A 533 0.71 12.51 26.44
CA ALA A 533 1.29 12.98 25.18
C ALA A 533 1.09 11.98 24.02
N ASN A 534 1.19 10.68 24.31
CA ASN A 534 0.94 9.63 23.32
C ASN A 534 -0.55 9.48 23.00
N LYS A 535 -1.43 9.68 23.98
CA LYS A 535 -2.89 9.70 23.80
C LYS A 535 -3.33 10.90 22.95
N GLU A 536 -2.78 12.08 23.19
CA GLU A 536 -2.98 13.25 22.35
C GLU A 536 -2.51 12.99 20.91
N THR A 537 -1.37 12.31 20.74
CA THR A 537 -0.84 11.91 19.43
C THR A 537 -1.76 10.90 18.73
N MET A 538 -2.35 9.95 19.45
CA MET A 538 -3.34 9.03 18.90
C MET A 538 -4.61 9.77 18.46
N ASN A 539 -5.15 10.65 19.31
CA ASN A 539 -6.32 11.44 18.99
C ASN A 539 -6.07 12.32 17.76
N ALA A 540 -4.92 12.96 17.72
CA ALA A 540 -4.45 13.74 16.59
C ALA A 540 -4.48 13.00 15.25
N VAL A 541 -4.17 11.71 15.25
CA VAL A 541 -4.10 10.88 14.03
C VAL A 541 -5.48 10.33 13.66
N TYR A 542 -6.29 9.93 14.66
CA TYR A 542 -7.50 9.14 14.44
C TYR A 542 -8.82 9.85 14.78
N GLU A 543 -8.83 11.10 15.23
CA GLU A 543 -10.02 11.85 15.66
C GLU A 543 -11.24 11.61 14.76
N TYR A 544 -11.10 11.85 13.45
CA TYR A 544 -12.21 11.68 12.51
C TYR A 544 -12.56 10.22 12.22
N PHE A 545 -11.61 9.29 12.32
CA PHE A 545 -11.91 7.86 12.23
C PHE A 545 -12.69 7.36 13.45
N ILE A 546 -12.32 7.82 14.65
CA ILE A 546 -13.05 7.53 15.89
C ILE A 546 -14.48 8.05 15.77
N ASN A 547 -14.65 9.31 15.35
CA ASN A 547 -15.96 9.93 15.19
C ASN A 547 -16.84 9.22 14.14
N SER A 548 -16.23 8.57 13.14
CA SER A 548 -16.93 7.76 12.14
C SER A 548 -17.22 6.31 12.59
N GLY A 549 -16.69 5.86 13.74
CA GLY A 549 -16.78 4.47 14.20
C GLY A 549 -15.81 3.51 13.48
N SER A 550 -14.85 4.03 12.71
CA SER A 550 -13.92 3.23 11.94
C SER A 550 -12.65 2.85 12.70
N PHE A 551 -12.38 3.53 13.81
CA PHE A 551 -11.27 3.23 14.72
C PHE A 551 -11.74 3.14 16.17
N PRO A 552 -11.09 2.33 17.04
CA PRO A 552 -11.48 2.17 18.44
C PRO A 552 -11.45 3.47 19.22
N ASN A 553 -12.36 3.60 20.19
CA ASN A 553 -12.54 4.81 20.97
C ASN A 553 -11.38 5.05 21.95
N GLN A 554 -11.20 6.30 22.38
CA GLN A 554 -10.09 6.69 23.28
C GLN A 554 -10.08 5.93 24.61
N ASN A 555 -11.25 5.51 25.11
CA ASN A 555 -11.37 4.74 26.35
C ASN A 555 -10.87 3.29 26.22
N GLU A 556 -10.66 2.79 25.01
CA GLU A 556 -10.09 1.48 24.74
C GLU A 556 -8.55 1.51 24.68
N TRP A 557 -7.94 2.71 24.63
CA TRP A 557 -6.48 2.85 24.56
C TRP A 557 -5.87 2.66 25.93
N LEU A 558 -4.93 1.72 26.01
CA LEU A 558 -4.41 1.27 27.28
C LEU A 558 -3.06 1.92 27.62
N ASP A 559 -2.92 2.38 28.85
CA ASP A 559 -1.63 2.76 29.45
C ASP A 559 -0.72 1.52 29.56
N MET A 560 0.56 1.63 29.20
CA MET A 560 1.53 0.54 29.37
C MET A 560 1.56 0.00 30.81
N ARG A 561 1.49 0.84 31.86
CA ARG A 561 1.40 0.35 33.26
C ARG A 561 0.15 -0.48 33.52
N ALA A 562 -0.96 -0.17 32.85
CA ALA A 562 -2.20 -0.94 32.95
C ALA A 562 -2.10 -2.25 32.17
N PHE A 563 -1.50 -2.23 30.97
CA PHE A 563 -1.21 -3.43 30.18
C PHE A 563 -0.36 -4.45 30.96
N LEU A 564 0.69 -3.99 31.65
CA LEU A 564 1.56 -4.84 32.46
C LEU A 564 0.82 -5.53 33.63
N LYS A 565 -0.36 -5.03 34.03
CA LYS A 565 -1.20 -5.60 35.09
C LYS A 565 -2.34 -6.49 34.57
N ARG A 566 -2.54 -6.59 33.24
CA ARG A 566 -3.61 -7.43 32.66
C ARG A 566 -3.47 -8.88 33.13
N THR A 567 -4.59 -9.53 33.33
CA THR A 567 -4.67 -11.00 33.45
C THR A 567 -5.56 -11.50 32.32
N LYS A 568 -5.36 -12.75 31.93
CA LYS A 568 -6.06 -13.36 30.79
C LYS A 568 -7.50 -13.70 31.14
#